data_AF-A0A0C2FGW6-F1
#
_entry.id   AF-A0A0C2FGW6-F1
#
_cell.length_a   1.000
_cell.length_b   1.000
_cell.length_c   1.000
_cell.angle_alpha   90.00
_cell.angle_beta   90.00
_cell.angle_gamma   90.00
#
_symmetry.space_group_name_H-M   'P 1'
#
loop_
_entity.id
_entity.type
_entity.pdbx_description
1 polymer ?
#
loop_
_entity_poly.entity_id
_entity_poly.type
_entity_poly.pdbx_seq_one_letter_code
_entity_poly.pdbx_strand_id
1 'polypeptide(L)'
;YTYKYYFQHESLSILILRRIVSDPEIRAALEQYLGTGLEFETNMTFIEEIISSEKFDSNGTWLPSGRPVEKAFLYDVVANSNDSIDVDKFEYLVRDSFCAGIPIPFNKVGFVWNFLDFAIF
;
A
#
# COMPACT_ATOMS: atom_id res chain seq x y z
N TYR A 1 -1.20 -19.88 -30.33
CA TYR A 1 -0.47 -19.26 -29.22
C TYR A 1 -1.20 -18.00 -28.82
N THR A 2 -1.91 -18.03 -27.69
CA THR A 2 -2.73 -16.91 -27.20
C THR A 2 -1.88 -16.15 -26.18
N TYR A 3 -1.54 -14.90 -26.47
CA TYR A 3 -0.84 -14.04 -25.52
C TYR A 3 -1.76 -13.79 -24.33
N LYS A 4 -1.46 -14.42 -23.20
CA LYS A 4 -2.13 -14.16 -21.93
C LYS A 4 -1.51 -12.88 -21.36
N TYR A 5 -2.14 -11.74 -21.59
CA TYR A 5 -1.75 -10.50 -20.94
C TYR A 5 -1.98 -10.68 -19.43
N TYR A 6 -0.90 -10.81 -18.67
CA TYR A 6 -0.94 -10.82 -17.21
C TYR A 6 -1.13 -9.37 -16.76
N PHE A 7 -2.38 -8.96 -16.60
CA PHE A 7 -2.71 -7.71 -15.91
C PHE A 7 -2.64 -7.97 -14.40
N GLN A 8 -1.62 -7.43 -13.75
CA GLN A 8 -1.55 -7.35 -12.29
C GLN A 8 -2.45 -6.22 -11.81
N HIS A 9 -3.28 -6.51 -10.81
CA HIS A 9 -4.23 -5.55 -10.26
C HIS A 9 -3.55 -4.33 -9.63
N GLU A 10 -2.34 -4.49 -9.12
CA GLU A 10 -1.49 -3.44 -8.55
C GLU A 10 -1.15 -2.39 -9.61
N SER A 11 -0.72 -2.81 -10.80
CA SER A 11 -0.42 -1.91 -11.91
C SER A 11 -1.65 -1.12 -12.37
N LEU A 12 -2.83 -1.75 -12.34
CA LEU A 12 -4.08 -1.08 -12.70
C LEU A 12 -4.49 -0.07 -11.62
N SER A 13 -4.32 -0.39 -10.34
CA SER A 13 -4.57 0.52 -9.22
C SER A 13 -3.72 1.79 -9.31
N ILE A 14 -2.43 1.67 -9.67
CA ILE A 14 -1.54 2.81 -9.91
C ILE A 14 -2.04 3.66 -11.09
N LEU A 15 -2.48 3.04 -12.18
CA LEU A 15 -3.03 3.77 -13.33
C LEU A 15 -4.31 4.53 -12.98
N ILE A 16 -5.21 3.92 -12.20
CA ILE A 16 -6.43 4.57 -11.72
C ILE A 16 -6.08 5.72 -10.78
N LEU A 17 -5.14 5.53 -9.83
CA LEU A 17 -4.66 6.59 -8.94
C LEU A 17 -4.14 7.78 -9.75
N ARG A 18 -3.23 7.55 -10.69
CA ARG A 18 -2.70 8.62 -11.58
C ARG A 18 -3.80 9.32 -12.36
N ARG A 19 -4.81 8.57 -12.83
CA ARG A 19 -5.97 9.14 -13.53
C ARG A 19 -6.81 10.03 -12.62
N ILE A 20 -7.07 9.60 -11.38
CA ILE A 20 -7.80 10.39 -10.38
C ILE A 20 -7.02 11.68 -10.06
N VAL A 21 -5.72 11.57 -9.79
CA VAL A 21 -4.84 12.71 -9.44
C VAL A 21 -4.63 13.66 -10.62
N SER A 22 -4.87 13.22 -11.87
CA SER A 22 -4.79 14.10 -13.06
C SER A 22 -5.87 15.18 -13.09
N ASP A 23 -6.93 15.04 -12.30
CA ASP A 23 -7.92 16.09 -12.11
C ASP A 23 -7.32 17.25 -11.29
N PRO A 24 -7.32 18.49 -11.81
CA PRO A 24 -6.74 19.64 -11.10
C PRO A 24 -7.38 19.94 -9.75
N GLU A 25 -8.69 19.71 -9.58
CA GLU A 25 -9.38 19.96 -8.31
C GLU A 25 -8.96 18.93 -7.26
N ILE A 26 -8.85 17.67 -7.68
CA ILE A 26 -8.37 16.59 -6.80
C ILE A 26 -6.91 16.80 -6.44
N ARG A 27 -6.06 17.15 -7.42
CA ARG A 27 -4.65 17.47 -7.17
C ARG A 27 -4.51 18.60 -6.15
N ALA A 28 -5.22 19.71 -6.35
CA ALA A 28 -5.18 20.84 -5.42
C ALA A 28 -5.65 20.48 -4.00
N ALA A 29 -6.63 19.58 -3.88
CA ALA A 29 -7.06 19.07 -2.59
C ALA A 29 -6.00 18.18 -1.92
N LEU A 30 -5.35 17.30 -2.68
CA LEU A 30 -4.30 16.40 -2.17
C LEU A 30 -3.03 17.15 -1.79
N GLU A 31 -2.67 18.22 -2.51
CA GLU A 31 -1.51 19.06 -2.22
C GLU A 31 -1.57 19.69 -0.81
N GLN A 32 -2.76 19.83 -0.22
CA GLN A 32 -2.93 20.30 1.17
C GLN A 32 -2.38 19.30 2.21
N TYR A 33 -2.30 18.02 1.85
CA TYR A 33 -1.89 16.93 2.76
C TYR A 33 -0.57 16.28 2.33
N LEU A 34 -0.32 16.21 1.03
CA LEU A 34 0.85 15.57 0.44
C LEU A 34 1.97 16.56 0.11
N GLY A 35 1.81 17.85 0.44
CA GLY A 35 2.76 18.90 0.09
C GLY A 35 2.61 19.36 -1.36
N THR A 36 3.52 20.24 -1.80
CA THR A 36 3.51 20.82 -3.16
C THR A 36 4.84 20.61 -3.87
N GLY A 37 4.85 20.73 -5.20
CA GLY A 37 6.07 20.60 -6.00
C GLY A 37 6.77 19.25 -5.77
N LEU A 38 8.07 19.27 -5.46
CA LEU A 38 8.87 18.06 -5.27
C LEU A 38 8.37 17.16 -4.13
N GLU A 39 7.83 17.75 -3.08
CA GLU A 39 7.29 17.00 -1.94
C GLU A 39 6.07 16.18 -2.35
N PHE A 40 5.17 16.78 -3.13
CA PHE A 40 4.01 16.10 -3.70
C PHE A 40 4.43 14.90 -4.54
N GLU A 41 5.36 15.10 -5.47
CA GLU A 41 5.84 14.02 -6.35
C GLU A 41 6.50 12.90 -5.54
N THR A 42 7.31 13.23 -4.52
CA THR A 42 7.94 12.24 -3.63
C THR A 42 6.90 11.43 -2.85
N ASN A 43 5.84 12.08 -2.37
CA ASN A 43 4.75 11.44 -1.65
C ASN A 43 3.87 10.60 -2.57
N MET A 44 3.62 11.04 -3.80
CA MET A 44 2.94 10.26 -4.83
C MET A 44 3.74 9.01 -5.21
N THR A 45 5.06 9.14 -5.41
CA THR A 45 5.95 8.00 -5.63
C THR A 45 5.85 7.00 -4.48
N PHE A 46 5.91 7.47 -3.23
CA PHE A 46 5.73 6.60 -2.07
C PHE A 46 4.38 5.86 -2.10
N ILE A 47 3.27 6.54 -2.42
CA ILE A 47 1.94 5.93 -2.50
C ILE A 47 1.88 4.86 -3.61
N GLU A 48 2.49 5.10 -4.76
CA GLU A 48 2.55 4.10 -5.83
C GLU A 48 3.38 2.87 -5.44
N GLU A 49 4.49 3.08 -4.74
CA GLU A 49 5.39 2.02 -4.29
C GLU A 49 4.77 1.15 -3.16
N ILE A 50 3.98 1.72 -2.24
CA ILE A 50 3.25 0.90 -1.23
C ILE A 50 2.12 0.07 -1.87
N ILE A 51 1.63 0.45 -3.04
CA ILE A 51 0.68 -0.35 -3.82
C ILE A 51 1.41 -1.50 -4.55
N SER A 52 2.64 -1.27 -5.03
CA SER A 52 3.42 -2.32 -5.72
C SER A 52 4.09 -3.31 -4.77
N SER A 53 4.40 -2.90 -3.53
CA SER A 53 5.03 -3.74 -2.48
C SER A 53 6.45 -4.25 -2.82
N GLU A 54 7.09 -3.72 -3.85
CA GLU A 54 8.46 -4.09 -4.25
C GLU A 54 9.51 -3.28 -3.47
N LYS A 55 10.19 -3.93 -2.52
CA LYS A 55 11.17 -3.27 -1.63
C LYS A 55 12.62 -3.55 -1.99
N PHE A 56 12.90 -4.78 -2.44
CA PHE A 56 14.25 -5.26 -2.69
C PHE A 56 14.32 -6.08 -3.98
N ASP A 57 15.16 -5.62 -4.90
CA ASP A 57 16.37 -6.32 -5.29
C ASP A 57 16.49 -7.85 -5.13
N SER A 58 16.79 -8.62 -6.19
CA SER A 58 17.33 -9.98 -6.03
C SER A 58 18.70 -10.01 -5.34
N ASN A 59 19.43 -8.90 -5.32
CA ASN A 59 20.69 -8.72 -4.61
C ASN A 59 20.49 -8.06 -3.22
N GLY A 60 19.24 -7.82 -2.80
CA GLY A 60 18.92 -7.13 -1.55
C GLY A 60 19.09 -5.60 -1.61
N THR A 61 19.16 -5.01 -2.81
CA THR A 61 19.26 -3.55 -2.98
C THR A 61 17.90 -2.90 -2.75
N TRP A 62 17.88 -1.83 -1.95
CA TRP A 62 16.69 -1.01 -1.74
C TRP A 62 16.24 -0.36 -3.06
N LEU A 63 15.04 -0.71 -3.52
CA LEU A 63 14.45 -0.21 -4.76
C LEU A 63 13.67 1.11 -4.60
N PRO A 64 12.85 1.28 -3.54
CA PRO A 64 12.01 2.46 -3.42
C PRO A 64 12.79 3.77 -3.30
N SER A 65 12.22 4.81 -3.87
CA SER A 65 12.75 6.19 -3.85
C SER A 65 11.86 7.14 -3.08
N GLY A 66 10.59 6.79 -2.84
CA GLY A 66 9.65 7.60 -2.08
C GLY A 66 10.06 7.78 -0.62
N ARG A 67 10.74 6.79 -0.02
CA ARG A 67 11.30 6.83 1.33
C ARG A 67 12.63 6.08 1.39
N PRO A 68 13.52 6.43 2.34
CA PRO A 68 14.78 5.74 2.51
C PRO A 68 14.58 4.41 3.27
N VAL A 69 15.58 3.53 3.22
CA VAL A 69 15.51 2.16 3.75
C VAL A 69 15.22 2.09 5.25
N GLU A 70 15.59 3.11 6.03
CA GLU A 70 15.28 3.19 7.46
C GLU A 70 13.78 3.29 7.73
N LYS A 71 12.99 3.63 6.70
CA LYS A 71 11.53 3.67 6.71
C LYS A 71 10.89 2.51 5.93
N ALA A 72 11.64 1.44 5.65
CA ALA A 72 11.14 0.29 4.89
C ALA A 72 9.87 -0.35 5.49
N PHE A 73 9.72 -0.29 6.82
CA PHE A 73 8.54 -0.82 7.52
C PHE A 73 7.22 -0.18 7.07
N LEU A 74 7.24 1.05 6.55
CA LEU A 74 6.03 1.72 6.05
C LEU A 74 5.45 1.03 4.82
N TYR A 75 6.27 0.32 4.05
CA TYR A 75 5.86 -0.39 2.84
C TYR A 75 5.12 -1.70 3.14
N ASP A 76 5.19 -2.20 4.37
CA ASP A 76 4.50 -3.44 4.79
C ASP A 76 3.09 -3.21 5.34
N VAL A 77 2.66 -1.95 5.41
CA VAL A 77 1.35 -1.62 6.00
C VAL A 77 0.20 -1.93 5.05
N VAL A 78 0.29 -1.48 3.78
CA VAL A 78 -0.81 -1.54 2.81
C VAL A 78 -0.81 -2.84 2.04
N ALA A 79 0.34 -3.24 1.51
CA ALA A 79 0.54 -4.48 0.79
C ALA A 79 1.89 -5.05 1.19
N ASN A 80 1.92 -6.25 1.75
CA ASN A 80 3.14 -6.88 2.25
C ASN A 80 3.46 -8.15 1.46
N SER A 81 4.40 -8.04 0.52
CA SER A 81 4.86 -9.15 -0.31
C SER A 81 5.75 -10.17 0.42
N ASN A 82 6.25 -9.85 1.62
CA ASN A 82 7.19 -10.69 2.36
C ASN A 82 6.47 -11.82 3.11
N ASP A 83 5.50 -11.48 3.95
CA ASP A 83 4.74 -12.46 4.76
C ASP A 83 3.22 -12.35 4.59
N SER A 84 2.73 -11.47 3.71
CA SER A 84 1.31 -11.28 3.45
C SER A 84 0.50 -10.79 4.64
N ILE A 85 1.15 -10.21 5.66
CA ILE A 85 0.48 -9.59 6.81
C ILE A 85 0.37 -8.08 6.54
N ASP A 86 -0.81 -7.63 6.11
CA ASP A 86 -1.11 -6.24 5.80
C ASP A 86 -2.58 -5.89 6.11
N VAL A 87 -2.90 -4.59 6.05
CA VAL A 87 -4.25 -4.10 6.39
C VAL A 87 -5.32 -4.49 5.37
N ASP A 88 -4.94 -4.73 4.10
CA ASP A 88 -5.85 -5.23 3.07
C ASP A 88 -6.42 -6.59 3.48
N LYS A 89 -5.54 -7.51 3.94
CA LYS A 89 -5.97 -8.82 4.44
C LYS A 89 -6.91 -8.75 5.62
N PHE A 90 -6.60 -7.90 6.58
CA PHE A 90 -7.43 -7.77 7.78
C PHE A 90 -8.81 -7.20 7.48
N GLU A 91 -8.91 -6.27 6.53
CA GLU A 91 -10.18 -5.68 6.14
C GLU A 91 -11.06 -6.72 5.47
N TYR A 92 -10.58 -7.40 4.42
CA TYR A 92 -11.43 -8.36 3.72
C TYR A 92 -11.75 -9.59 4.58
N LEU A 93 -10.85 -10.06 5.45
CA LEU A 93 -11.15 -11.20 6.33
C LEU A 93 -12.35 -10.91 7.24
N VAL A 94 -12.37 -9.73 7.87
CA VAL A 94 -13.49 -9.34 8.75
C VAL A 94 -14.76 -9.08 7.95
N ARG A 95 -14.66 -8.35 6.84
CA ARG A 95 -15.81 -8.02 5.99
C ARG A 95 -16.45 -9.28 5.42
N ASP A 96 -15.66 -10.17 4.85
CA ASP A 96 -16.16 -11.35 4.15
C ASP A 96 -16.67 -12.39 5.16
N SER A 97 -16.03 -12.51 6.32
CA SER A 97 -16.55 -13.29 7.46
C SER A 97 -17.95 -12.82 7.87
N PHE A 98 -18.14 -11.50 8.01
CA PHE A 98 -19.43 -10.91 8.35
C PHE A 98 -20.49 -11.19 7.26
N CYS A 99 -20.14 -10.93 6.00
CA CYS A 99 -21.07 -11.13 4.87
C CYS A 99 -21.43 -12.61 4.62
N ALA A 100 -20.48 -13.53 4.82
CA ALA A 100 -20.70 -14.96 4.63
C ALA A 100 -21.34 -15.65 5.85
N GLY A 101 -21.38 -14.98 7.01
CA GLY A 101 -21.82 -15.58 8.28
C GLY A 101 -20.86 -16.67 8.79
N ILE A 102 -19.60 -16.65 8.36
CA ILE A 102 -18.58 -17.61 8.77
C ILE A 102 -17.73 -16.98 9.87
N PRO A 103 -17.79 -17.44 11.12
CA PRO A 103 -16.98 -16.86 12.19
C PRO A 103 -15.49 -17.14 11.97
N ILE A 104 -14.66 -16.13 12.17
CA ILE A 104 -13.20 -16.26 12.17
C ILE A 104 -12.66 -15.96 13.57
N PRO A 105 -11.67 -16.73 14.07
CA PRO A 105 -11.01 -16.44 15.36
C PRO A 105 -9.98 -15.31 15.21
N PHE A 106 -10.34 -14.22 14.54
CA PHE A 106 -9.45 -13.09 14.25
C PHE A 106 -9.82 -11.89 15.14
N ASN A 107 -8.88 -11.44 15.98
CA ASN A 107 -9.06 -10.26 16.81
C ASN A 107 -8.32 -9.06 16.19
N LYS A 108 -9.03 -8.30 15.36
CA LYS A 108 -8.50 -7.09 14.69
C LYS A 108 -7.97 -6.05 15.69
N VAL A 109 -8.66 -5.87 16.83
CA VAL A 109 -8.34 -4.84 17.82
C VAL A 109 -6.99 -5.17 18.46
N GLY A 110 -6.79 -6.39 18.94
CA GLY A 110 -5.53 -6.79 19.59
C GLY A 110 -4.30 -6.67 18.69
N PHE A 111 -4.44 -6.89 17.38
CA PHE A 111 -3.30 -6.82 16.46
C PHE A 111 -2.90 -5.38 16.11
N VAL A 112 -3.86 -4.49 15.82
CA VAL A 112 -3.55 -3.09 15.43
C VAL A 112 -2.85 -2.32 16.55
N TRP A 113 -3.28 -2.50 17.81
CA TRP A 113 -2.61 -1.88 18.96
C TRP A 113 -1.17 -2.38 19.09
N ASN A 114 -0.95 -3.70 19.01
CA ASN A 114 0.40 -4.27 19.10
C ASN A 114 1.29 -3.91 17.90
N PHE A 115 0.74 -3.79 16.69
CA PHE A 115 1.49 -3.44 15.50
C PHE A 115 1.92 -1.97 15.51
N LEU A 116 1.04 -1.05 15.91
CA LEU A 116 1.38 0.37 16.05
C LEU A 116 2.38 0.60 17.19
N ASP A 117 2.22 -0.12 18.31
CA ASP A 117 3.19 -0.06 19.42
C ASP A 117 4.58 -0.63 19.04
N PHE A 118 4.64 -1.62 18.14
CA PHE A 118 5.90 -2.23 17.70
C PHE A 118 6.57 -1.51 16.53
N ALA A 119 5.81 -0.78 15.70
CA ALA A 119 6.34 -0.06 14.53
C ALA A 119 6.69 1.41 14.83
N ILE A 120 6.19 1.98 15.94
CA ILE A 120 6.40 3.39 16.32
C ILE A 120 7.45 3.54 17.45
N PHE A 121 7.87 2.46 18.09
CA PHE A 121 8.94 2.42 19.11
C PHE A 121 10.10 1.51 18.68
#